data_AF-A0A7C7W4P0-F1
#
_entry.id   AF-A0A7C7W4P0-F1
#
_cell.length_a   1.000
_cell.length_b   1.000
_cell.length_c   1.000
_cell.angle_alpha   90.00
_cell.angle_beta   90.00
_cell.angle_gamma   90.00
#
_symmetry.space_group_name_H-M   'P 1'
#
loop_
_entity.id
_entity.type
_entity.pdbx_description
1 polymer ?
#
loop_
_entity_poly.entity_id
_entity_poly.type
_entity_poly.pdbx_seq_one_letter_code
_entity_poly.pdbx_strand_id
1 'polypeptide(L)'
;MENKQRFFGIPNRYLILLIVVVSIIVFYVMDVPVIMPHVQLPAEKFSEHGFLTNTLVATFLADILLIALAFSFKRSLSGGSLVPKGLSGAVEAFLEALLNLTESSAGKWAKKIFPWFATT
;
A
#
# COMPACT_ATOMS: atom_id res chain seq x y z
N MET A 1 -23.09 -31.55 22.01
CA MET A 1 -21.83 -30.76 21.92
C MET A 1 -22.08 -29.43 22.60
N GLU A 2 -21.58 -29.29 23.83
CA GLU A 2 -21.88 -28.18 24.75
C GLU A 2 -21.11 -26.93 24.35
N ASN A 3 -21.81 -25.90 23.88
CA ASN A 3 -21.20 -24.69 23.35
C ASN A 3 -20.80 -23.74 24.50
N LYS A 4 -19.67 -24.04 25.16
CA LYS A 4 -19.05 -23.22 26.23
C LYS A 4 -18.44 -21.91 25.69
N GLN A 5 -19.22 -21.10 24.98
CA GLN A 5 -18.81 -19.79 24.45
C GLN A 5 -19.30 -18.63 25.34
N ARG A 6 -19.23 -18.81 26.67
CA ARG A 6 -19.65 -17.80 27.65
C ARG A 6 -18.60 -17.70 28.76
N PHE A 7 -17.94 -16.56 28.83
CA PHE A 7 -17.05 -16.19 29.92
C PHE A 7 -17.80 -15.21 30.84
N PHE A 8 -17.84 -15.49 32.15
CA PHE A 8 -18.64 -14.74 33.15
C PHE A 8 -20.16 -14.61 32.83
N GLY A 9 -20.75 -15.59 32.16
CA GLY A 9 -22.19 -15.58 31.84
C GLY A 9 -22.59 -14.66 30.68
N ILE A 10 -21.65 -13.87 30.15
CA ILE A 10 -21.83 -13.02 28.97
C ILE A 10 -21.43 -13.83 27.72
N PRO A 11 -22.18 -13.74 26.60
CA PRO A 11 -21.74 -14.32 25.34
C PRO A 11 -20.40 -13.71 24.89
N ASN A 12 -19.43 -14.55 24.51
CA ASN A 12 -18.07 -14.12 24.15
C ASN A 12 -18.01 -12.95 23.14
N ARG A 13 -18.96 -12.89 22.19
CA ARG A 13 -19.06 -11.79 21.21
C ARG A 13 -19.20 -10.40 21.83
N TYR A 14 -19.94 -10.26 22.93
CA TYR A 14 -20.15 -8.97 23.59
C TYR A 14 -18.96 -8.60 24.47
N LEU A 15 -18.29 -9.61 25.04
CA LEU A 15 -17.08 -9.41 25.81
C LEU A 15 -15.93 -8.95 24.92
N ILE A 16 -15.80 -9.54 23.73
CA ILE A 16 -14.84 -9.09 22.70
C ILE A 16 -15.15 -7.65 22.27
N LEU A 17 -16.42 -7.33 21.98
CA LEU A 17 -16.84 -5.96 21.65
C LEU A 17 -16.47 -4.97 22.75
N LEU A 18 -16.73 -5.32 24.01
CA LEU A 18 -16.40 -4.47 25.15
C LEU A 18 -14.89 -4.25 25.29
N ILE A 19 -14.07 -5.29 25.13
CA ILE A 19 -12.61 -5.16 25.15
C ILE A 19 -12.13 -4.24 24.01
N VAL A 20 -12.66 -4.39 22.80
CA VAL A 20 -12.30 -3.52 21.66
C VAL A 20 -12.66 -2.07 21.94
N VAL A 21 -13.89 -1.81 22.40
CA VAL A 21 -14.34 -0.44 22.72
C VAL A 21 -13.50 0.17 23.83
N VAL A 22 -13.22 -0.57 24.90
CA VAL A 22 -12.38 -0.10 26.01
C VAL A 22 -10.96 0.18 25.52
N SER A 23 -10.37 -0.69 24.69
CA SER A 23 -9.02 -0.49 24.16
C SER A 23 -8.89 0.78 23.31
N ILE A 24 -9.91 1.09 22.49
CA ILE A 24 -9.98 2.31 21.70
C ILE A 24 -10.08 3.55 22.62
N ILE A 25 -10.97 3.52 23.61
CA ILE A 25 -11.13 4.64 24.56
C ILE A 25 -9.83 4.87 25.33
N VAL A 26 -9.20 3.81 25.85
CA VAL A 26 -7.93 3.91 26.57
C VAL A 26 -6.85 4.51 25.69
N PHE A 27 -6.75 4.09 24.42
CA PHE A 27 -5.80 4.65 23.46
C PHE A 27 -5.99 6.17 23.27
N TYR A 28 -7.24 6.64 23.11
CA TYR A 28 -7.54 8.06 22.96
C TYR A 28 -7.38 8.87 24.25
N VAL A 29 -7.70 8.30 25.41
CA VAL A 29 -7.61 8.99 26.71
C VAL A 29 -6.17 9.09 27.20
N MET A 30 -5.34 8.08 26.94
CA MET A 30 -3.95 8.05 27.40
C MET A 30 -2.99 8.79 26.47
N ASP A 31 -3.48 9.39 25.39
CA ASP A 31 -2.71 10.14 24.39
C ASP A 31 -1.40 9.44 24.04
N VAL A 32 -1.47 8.13 23.82
CA VAL A 32 -0.29 7.28 23.66
C VAL A 32 0.45 7.80 22.43
N PRO A 33 1.68 8.34 22.59
CA PRO A 33 2.37 8.94 21.47
C PRO A 33 2.63 7.87 20.43
N VAL A 34 2.05 8.06 19.24
CA VAL A 34 2.39 7.24 18.07
C VAL A 34 3.84 7.56 17.74
N ILE A 35 4.75 6.72 18.22
CA ILE A 35 6.16 6.77 17.83
C ILE A 35 6.23 6.46 16.34
N MET A 36 6.17 7.50 15.51
CA MET A 36 6.47 7.42 14.09
C MET A 36 7.99 7.23 13.98
N PRO A 37 8.47 6.02 13.65
CA PRO A 37 9.88 5.81 13.43
C PRO A 37 10.23 6.56 12.15
N HIS A 38 10.83 7.74 12.27
CA HIS A 38 11.31 8.49 11.13
C HIS A 38 12.80 8.15 10.95
N VAL A 39 13.11 7.19 10.09
CA VAL A 39 14.50 6.96 9.65
C VAL A 39 14.73 7.87 8.45
N GLN A 40 15.04 9.14 8.73
CA GLN A 40 15.48 10.08 7.70
C GLN A 40 17.00 10.10 7.66
N LEU A 41 17.58 9.26 6.80
CA LEU A 41 19.00 9.38 6.48
C LEU A 41 19.17 10.53 5.48
N PRO A 42 19.99 11.55 5.81
CA PRO A 42 20.27 12.62 4.86
C PRO A 42 20.93 12.05 3.60
N ALA A 43 20.68 12.69 2.46
CA ALA A 43 21.27 12.27 1.19
C ALA A 43 22.80 12.40 1.27
N GLU A 44 23.51 11.28 1.35
CA GLU A 44 24.97 11.25 1.39
C GLU A 44 25.54 11.57 0.00
N LYS A 45 26.59 12.40 -0.01
CA LYS A 45 27.33 12.72 -1.23
C LYS A 45 28.12 11.50 -1.67
N PHE A 46 27.97 11.13 -2.93
CA PHE A 46 28.69 10.01 -3.53
C PHE A 46 30.16 10.38 -3.87
N SER A 47 30.46 11.67 -4.03
CA SER A 47 31.79 12.21 -4.28
C SER A 47 31.95 13.57 -3.59
N GLU A 48 33.16 13.88 -3.10
CA GLU A 48 33.46 15.13 -2.37
C GLU A 48 33.16 16.40 -3.19
N HIS A 49 33.22 16.33 -4.52
CA HIS A 49 33.11 17.48 -5.42
C HIS A 49 31.95 17.39 -6.42
N GLY A 50 30.92 16.59 -6.14
CA GLY A 50 29.79 16.37 -7.05
C GLY A 50 28.42 16.68 -6.43
N PHE A 51 27.45 17.03 -7.29
CA PHE A 51 26.03 17.08 -6.95
C PHE A 51 25.38 15.69 -6.89
N LEU A 52 26.13 14.62 -7.17
CA LEU A 52 25.65 13.24 -7.14
C LEU A 52 25.54 12.75 -5.69
N THR A 53 24.32 12.53 -5.24
CA THR A 53 24.01 11.92 -3.95
C THR A 53 23.56 10.48 -4.15
N ASN A 54 23.70 9.64 -3.12
CA ASN A 54 23.15 8.28 -3.14
C ASN A 54 21.66 8.29 -3.48
N THR A 55 20.89 9.24 -2.94
CA THR A 55 19.47 9.41 -3.26
C THR A 55 19.24 9.67 -4.75
N LEU A 56 20.03 10.54 -5.38
CA LEU A 56 19.89 10.80 -6.83
C LEU A 56 20.18 9.56 -7.67
N VAL A 57 21.23 8.81 -7.33
CA VAL A 57 21.59 7.57 -8.05
C VAL A 57 20.52 6.50 -7.83
N ALA A 58 20.05 6.34 -6.59
CA ALA A 58 19.01 5.37 -6.24
C ALA A 58 17.68 5.68 -6.94
N THR A 59 17.24 6.93 -6.96
CA THR A 59 16.03 7.35 -7.69
C THR A 59 16.17 7.09 -9.18
N PHE A 60 17.31 7.43 -9.77
CA PHE A 60 17.54 7.20 -11.21
C PHE A 60 17.54 5.69 -11.57
N LEU A 61 18.14 4.85 -10.73
CA LEU A 61 18.10 3.39 -10.92
C LEU A 61 16.68 2.85 -10.76
N ALA A 62 15.91 3.35 -9.79
CA ALA A 62 14.51 2.98 -9.60
C ALA A 62 13.68 3.32 -10.85
N ASP A 63 13.87 4.50 -11.45
CA ASP A 63 13.18 4.91 -12.68
C ASP A 63 13.50 3.97 -13.86
N ILE A 64 14.78 3.61 -14.04
CA ILE A 64 15.20 2.65 -15.08
C ILE A 64 14.50 1.30 -14.88
N LEU A 65 14.47 0.79 -13.66
CA LEU A 65 13.83 -0.50 -13.34
C LEU A 65 12.31 -0.44 -13.58
N LEU A 66 11.66 0.67 -13.19
CA LEU A 66 10.23 0.87 -13.38
C LEU A 66 9.87 0.91 -14.88
N ILE A 67 10.65 1.62 -15.68
CA ILE A 67 10.48 1.67 -17.14
C ILE A 67 10.68 0.27 -17.75
N ALA A 68 11.73 -0.46 -17.35
CA ALA A 68 11.98 -1.81 -17.84
C ALA A 68 10.82 -2.77 -17.51
N LEU A 69 10.27 -2.67 -16.30
CA LEU A 69 9.10 -3.45 -15.88
C LEU A 69 7.86 -3.11 -16.71
N ALA A 70 7.61 -1.82 -16.97
CA ALA A 70 6.51 -1.37 -17.83
C ALA A 70 6.63 -1.93 -19.26
N PHE A 71 7.84 -1.93 -19.83
CA PHE A 71 8.08 -2.55 -21.14
C PHE A 71 7.89 -4.07 -21.12
N SER A 72 8.29 -4.75 -20.05
CA SER A 72 8.08 -6.19 -19.86
C SER A 72 6.59 -6.54 -19.86
N PHE A 73 5.77 -5.78 -19.11
CA PHE A 73 4.32 -5.95 -19.11
C PHE A 73 3.68 -5.65 -20.46
N LYS A 74 4.07 -4.55 -21.11
CA LYS A 74 3.60 -4.21 -22.46
C LYS A 74 3.87 -5.37 -23.45
N ARG A 75 5.06 -5.96 -23.38
CA ARG A 75 5.44 -7.09 -24.24
C ARG A 75 4.65 -8.36 -23.90
N SER A 76 4.40 -8.62 -22.62
CA SER A 76 3.58 -9.75 -22.16
C SER A 76 2.12 -9.65 -22.64
N LEU A 77 1.53 -8.46 -22.57
CA LEU A 77 0.14 -8.20 -22.99
C LEU A 77 -0.03 -8.23 -24.52
N SER A 78 0.99 -7.86 -25.28
CA SER A 78 0.95 -7.86 -26.75
C SER A 78 0.88 -9.28 -27.37
N GLY A 79 1.06 -10.33 -26.57
CA GLY A 79 1.04 -11.73 -27.01
C GLY A 79 -0.34 -12.31 -27.34
N GLY A 80 -1.42 -11.54 -27.21
CA GLY A 80 -2.75 -11.90 -27.75
C GLY A 80 -3.58 -12.89 -26.91
N SER A 81 -3.13 -13.27 -25.71
CA SER A 81 -3.98 -14.04 -24.79
C SER A 81 -4.96 -13.11 -24.08
N LEU A 82 -6.26 -13.25 -24.36
CA LEU A 82 -7.37 -12.56 -23.68
C LEU A 82 -7.43 -12.81 -22.16
N VAL A 83 -6.71 -13.82 -21.66
CA VAL A 83 -6.55 -14.10 -20.24
C VAL A 83 -5.07 -13.94 -19.90
N PRO A 84 -4.67 -12.86 -19.24
CA PRO A 84 -3.28 -12.71 -18.80
C PRO A 84 -2.98 -13.78 -17.75
N LYS A 85 -2.04 -14.66 -18.06
CA LYS A 85 -1.61 -15.75 -17.16
C LYS A 85 -0.39 -15.31 -16.35
N GLY A 86 -0.42 -15.56 -15.04
CA GLY A 86 0.72 -15.34 -14.14
C GLY A 86 0.87 -13.89 -13.68
N LEU A 87 2.09 -13.34 -13.74
CA LEU A 87 2.45 -12.03 -13.20
C LEU A 87 1.67 -10.87 -13.85
N SER A 88 1.33 -10.97 -15.14
CA SER A 88 0.52 -9.97 -15.84
C SER A 88 -0.91 -9.91 -15.31
N GLY A 89 -1.51 -11.05 -14.94
CA GLY A 89 -2.85 -11.09 -14.34
C GLY A 89 -2.87 -10.53 -12.91
N ALA A 90 -1.81 -10.76 -12.13
CA ALA A 90 -1.68 -10.17 -10.80
C ALA A 90 -1.55 -8.64 -10.87
N VAL A 91 -0.84 -8.12 -11.86
CA VAL A 91 -0.67 -6.68 -12.08
C VAL A 91 -1.97 -6.04 -12.57
N GLU A 92 -2.69 -6.70 -13.47
CA GLU A 92 -4.02 -6.23 -13.90
C GLU A 92 -5.00 -6.18 -12.73
N ALA A 93 -5.09 -7.25 -11.92
CA ALA A 93 -5.93 -7.28 -10.73
C ALA A 93 -5.54 -6.19 -9.70
N PHE A 94 -4.25 -5.92 -9.55
CA PHE A 94 -3.76 -4.83 -8.68
C PHE A 94 -4.14 -3.45 -9.20
N LEU A 95 -3.96 -3.20 -10.51
CA LEU A 95 -4.36 -1.94 -11.14
C LEU A 95 -5.87 -1.74 -11.09
N GLU A 96 -6.65 -2.80 -11.27
CA GLU A 96 -8.10 -2.76 -11.14
C GLU A 96 -8.54 -2.46 -9.70
N ALA A 97 -7.88 -3.04 -8.70
CA ALA A 97 -8.11 -2.71 -7.29
C ALA A 97 -7.79 -1.25 -6.97
N LEU A 98 -6.67 -0.72 -7.46
CA LEU A 98 -6.32 0.69 -7.33
C LEU A 98 -7.31 1.61 -8.06
N LEU A 99 -7.79 1.19 -9.24
CA LEU A 99 -8.76 1.96 -10.01
C LEU A 99 -10.09 2.04 -9.26
N ASN A 100 -10.56 0.91 -8.72
CA ASN A 100 -11.76 0.86 -7.89
C ASN A 100 -11.65 1.73 -6.63
N LEU A 101 -10.48 1.74 -5.98
CA LEU A 101 -10.20 2.63 -4.84
C LEU A 101 -10.24 4.11 -5.27
N THR A 102 -9.66 4.42 -6.42
CA THR A 102 -9.64 5.76 -6.99
C THR A 102 -11.04 6.20 -7.41
N GLU A 103 -11.84 5.32 -8.00
CA GLU A 103 -13.25 5.56 -8.34
C GLU A 103 -14.11 5.78 -7.10
N SER A 104 -13.88 5.02 -6.03
CA SER A 104 -14.53 5.25 -4.74
C SER A 104 -14.22 6.62 -4.15
N SER A 105 -13.03 7.18 -4.40
CA SER A 105 -12.57 8.45 -3.79
C SER A 105 -12.84 9.68 -4.68
N ALA A 106 -12.56 9.57 -5.98
CA ALA A 106 -12.60 10.68 -6.95
C ALA A 106 -13.79 10.60 -7.93
N GLY A 107 -14.56 9.50 -7.91
CA GLY A 107 -15.73 9.28 -8.76
C GLY A 107 -15.44 9.51 -10.24
N LYS A 108 -16.21 10.42 -10.86
CA LYS A 108 -16.10 10.76 -12.30
C LYS A 108 -14.72 11.22 -12.77
N TRP A 109 -13.84 11.63 -11.86
CA TRP A 109 -12.48 12.10 -12.19
C TRP A 109 -11.41 11.02 -12.05
N ALA A 110 -11.76 9.83 -11.58
CA ALA A 110 -10.80 8.77 -11.29
C ALA A 110 -9.90 8.44 -12.48
N LYS A 111 -10.45 8.26 -13.68
CA LYS A 111 -9.65 7.98 -14.90
C LYS A 111 -8.64 9.08 -15.26
N LYS A 112 -8.90 10.33 -14.88
CA LYS A 112 -7.98 11.46 -15.14
C LYS A 112 -6.88 11.55 -14.08
N ILE A 113 -7.19 11.21 -12.84
CA ILE A 113 -6.27 11.34 -11.69
C ILE A 113 -5.45 10.07 -11.49
N PHE A 114 -5.97 8.91 -11.92
CA PHE A 114 -5.36 7.61 -11.72
C PHE A 114 -3.87 7.54 -12.11
N PRO A 115 -3.41 8.10 -13.25
CA PRO A 115 -1.98 8.07 -13.58
C PRO A 115 -1.12 8.78 -12.54
N TRP A 116 -1.57 9.93 -12.04
CA TRP A 116 -0.87 10.66 -10.99
C TRP A 116 -0.89 9.87 -9.68
N PHE A 117 -2.07 9.42 -9.26
CA PHE A 117 -2.24 8.62 -8.06
C PHE A 117 -1.41 7.34 -8.06
N ALA A 118 -1.25 6.69 -9.21
CA ALA A 118 -0.45 5.48 -9.34
C ALA A 118 1.06 5.72 -9.30
N THR A 119 1.53 6.95 -9.56
CA THR A 119 2.95 7.30 -9.57
C THR A 119 3.44 8.07 -8.35
N THR A 120 2.52 8.63 -7.55
CA THR A 120 2.87 9.44 -6.36
C THR A 120 2.97 8.54 -5.13
#